data_AF-A0A7V9ZU53-F1
#
_entry.id   AF-A0A7V9ZU53-F1
#
_cell.length_a   1.000
_cell.length_b   1.000
_cell.length_c   1.000
_cell.angle_alpha   90.00
_cell.angle_beta   90.00
_cell.angle_gamma   90.00
#
_symmetry.space_group_name_H-M   'P 1'
#
loop_
_entity.id
_entity.type
_entity.pdbx_description
1 polymer ?
#
loop_
_entity_poly.entity_id
_entity_poly.type
_entity_poly.pdbx_seq_one_letter_code
_entity_poly.pdbx_strand_id
1 'polypeptide(L)'
;MANEPLIRIGLTTNANSVSITTSDPQLIAASPDEPNRFLATNKITVSARSYRPPEIEIYRFEIPNIETQTEAENLAKEIREATGEKAFASLDLKMNTWRVAIGDTKETVEEAEEYKLELAGKGFADVAIVTEKRLQPSNDAVALSQQLKSGGKSEVRSLIKPTGSSQPVNAPIAANLREVIVNGASATAKFSSLKSVAFGALNERSVPVRLNGKAYRGRIEVFVNSRGTLTVVNVVSLEDYLLGVVPSELSLPSLEAQKAQAVAARTYAVANTNGFGTQGFDLLPTIRSQVYGGVSAESSMGTTAVTQTRGIVATYQGKPINALYTSTCGGRTENSENIFDFNEPYLRGVECSLEGHRHFEPFLIKTIRIPAKLRDEQNLELVRLMSLLAVNGFQLSTSQMSDDWFEDAPTQSELSNWLNQLAVKFGKTFPNVNRETAKPTELARILAQMIYGDAYADTILSEADVNYQLAFDDAAEIPQTRRADVAILMRDGYFSVYPDLTLKPQKPFSRAKMLRLIKQIYAKKKWMPALQSGTTQSSENGNLV
;
A
#
# COMPACT_ATOMS: atom_id res chain seq x y z
N MET A 1 37.38 -18.04 1.60
CA MET A 1 36.06 -18.09 2.26
C MET A 1 35.04 -17.68 1.23
N ALA A 2 34.07 -18.55 0.91
CA ALA A 2 33.02 -18.22 -0.06
C ALA A 2 32.28 -16.96 0.40
N ASN A 3 31.98 -16.05 -0.52
CA ASN A 3 31.23 -14.84 -0.20
C ASN A 3 29.85 -15.25 0.33
N GLU A 4 29.56 -14.83 1.55
CA GLU A 4 28.25 -15.02 2.17
C GLU A 4 27.16 -14.37 1.29
N PRO A 5 26.00 -15.02 1.09
CA PRO A 5 24.95 -14.46 0.26
C PRO A 5 24.41 -13.15 0.86
N LEU A 6 24.07 -12.22 -0.02
CA LEU A 6 23.39 -10.99 0.36
C LEU A 6 21.89 -11.20 0.26
N ILE A 7 21.15 -10.66 1.23
CA ILE A 7 19.70 -10.61 1.25
C ILE A 7 19.26 -9.16 1.01
N ARG A 8 18.27 -8.98 0.13
CA ARG A 8 17.68 -7.69 -0.23
C ARG A 8 16.29 -7.58 0.40
N ILE A 9 16.12 -6.73 1.41
CA ILE A 9 14.87 -6.58 2.14
C ILE A 9 14.17 -5.28 1.72
N GLY A 10 12.98 -5.38 1.12
CA GLY A 10 12.17 -4.24 0.70
C GLY A 10 11.55 -3.52 1.89
N LEU A 11 12.23 -2.50 2.42
CA LEU A 11 11.80 -1.75 3.59
C LEU A 11 10.57 -0.86 3.31
N THR A 12 10.50 -0.27 2.12
CA THR A 12 9.32 0.46 1.64
C THR A 12 9.33 0.53 0.11
N THR A 13 8.16 0.47 -0.51
CA THR A 13 8.00 0.51 -1.98
C THR A 13 7.21 1.72 -2.47
N ASN A 14 6.85 2.66 -1.59
CA ASN A 14 6.00 3.82 -1.93
C ASN A 14 6.48 5.11 -1.28
N ALA A 15 7.80 5.28 -1.12
CA ALA A 15 8.34 6.49 -0.52
C ALA A 15 8.42 7.64 -1.54
N ASN A 16 7.98 8.83 -1.13
CA ASN A 16 8.22 10.05 -1.92
C ASN A 16 9.62 10.62 -1.65
N SER A 17 10.08 10.50 -0.41
CA SER A 17 11.38 10.94 0.06
C SER A 17 11.80 10.10 1.28
N VAL A 18 13.10 9.90 1.47
CA VAL A 18 13.67 9.24 2.64
C VAL A 18 14.93 9.95 3.11
N SER A 19 15.20 9.91 4.42
CA SER A 19 16.48 10.36 4.97
C SER A 19 17.38 9.16 5.25
N ILE A 20 18.62 9.25 4.78
CA ILE A 20 19.65 8.25 5.03
C ILE A 20 20.77 8.91 5.82
N THR A 21 21.15 8.30 6.93
CA THR A 21 22.25 8.78 7.79
C THR A 21 23.21 7.67 8.17
N THR A 22 24.41 8.03 8.60
CA THR A 22 25.38 7.14 9.23
C THR A 22 26.03 7.87 10.40
N SER A 23 26.66 7.14 11.33
CA SER A 23 27.50 7.75 12.37
C SER A 23 28.90 8.10 11.87
N ASP A 24 29.34 7.52 10.75
CA ASP A 24 30.57 7.93 10.09
C ASP A 24 30.50 9.39 9.62
N PRO A 25 31.64 10.09 9.49
CA PRO A 25 31.64 11.47 9.00
C PRO A 25 31.13 11.59 7.56
N GLN A 26 31.14 10.50 6.79
CA GLN A 26 30.78 10.47 5.39
C GLN A 26 29.96 9.23 5.02
N LEU A 27 28.97 9.41 4.14
CA LEU A 27 28.29 8.33 3.42
C LEU A 27 29.04 8.01 2.13
N ILE A 28 29.04 6.73 1.77
CA ILE A 28 29.46 6.24 0.46
C ILE A 28 28.20 6.01 -0.36
N ALA A 29 28.11 6.61 -1.55
CA ALA A 29 27.11 6.28 -2.54
C ALA A 29 27.73 5.44 -3.67
N ALA A 30 27.06 4.35 -4.03
CA ALA A 30 27.47 3.45 -5.10
C ALA A 30 26.31 3.26 -6.07
N SER A 31 26.57 3.37 -7.36
CA SER A 31 25.62 3.01 -8.41
C SER A 31 26.21 1.88 -9.26
N PRO A 32 25.36 1.04 -9.89
CA PRO A 32 25.83 -0.02 -10.77
C PRO A 32 26.80 0.50 -11.84
N ASP A 33 27.95 -0.18 -11.95
CA ASP A 33 28.99 0.08 -12.95
C ASP A 33 29.63 1.48 -12.86
N GLU A 34 29.55 2.13 -11.68
CA GLU A 34 30.15 3.42 -11.39
C GLU A 34 31.09 3.36 -10.18
N PRO A 35 32.15 4.19 -10.12
CA PRO A 35 32.99 4.27 -8.94
C PRO A 35 32.22 4.84 -7.75
N ASN A 36 32.59 4.37 -6.55
CA ASN A 36 32.02 4.85 -5.30
C ASN A 36 32.24 6.37 -5.13
N ARG A 37 31.19 7.07 -4.72
CA ARG A 37 31.19 8.51 -4.45
C ARG A 37 31.19 8.75 -2.94
N PHE A 38 32.16 9.51 -2.45
CA PHE A 38 32.25 9.91 -1.04
C PHE A 38 31.54 11.25 -0.84
N LEU A 39 30.42 11.26 -0.13
CA LEU A 39 29.52 12.42 -0.13
C LEU A 39 29.95 13.55 0.82
N ALA A 40 31.06 13.42 1.55
CA ALA A 40 31.52 14.42 2.54
C ALA A 40 30.41 14.90 3.51
N THR A 41 29.40 14.07 3.76
CA THR A 41 28.28 14.30 4.67
C THR A 41 27.83 12.97 5.23
N ASN A 42 27.36 12.97 6.48
CA ASN A 42 26.82 11.80 7.15
C ASN A 42 25.28 11.69 7.03
N LYS A 43 24.65 12.67 6.39
CA LYS A 43 23.20 12.77 6.21
C LYS A 43 22.85 13.26 4.82
N ILE A 44 21.90 12.57 4.21
CA ILE A 44 21.29 12.93 2.94
C ILE A 44 19.77 12.75 3.00
N THR A 45 19.10 13.39 2.04
CA THR A 45 17.69 13.16 1.70
C THR A 45 17.63 12.69 0.27
N VAL A 46 16.94 11.57 0.04
CA VAL A 46 16.76 10.97 -1.27
C VAL A 46 15.30 11.11 -1.68
N SER A 47 15.03 11.63 -2.88
CA SER A 47 13.69 11.78 -3.44
C SER A 47 13.65 11.37 -4.91
N ALA A 48 12.46 11.26 -5.50
CA ALA A 48 12.30 11.07 -6.94
C ALA A 48 11.78 12.34 -7.61
N ARG A 49 12.28 12.69 -8.80
CA ARG A 49 11.70 13.75 -9.63
C ARG A 49 11.65 13.34 -11.10
N SER A 50 10.83 14.02 -11.89
CA SER A 50 10.83 13.87 -13.35
C SER A 50 12.21 14.22 -13.92
N TYR A 51 12.71 13.37 -14.80
CA TYR A 51 14.00 13.57 -15.44
C TYR A 51 14.01 14.86 -16.27
N ARG A 52 15.07 15.64 -16.13
CA ARG A 52 15.33 16.86 -16.90
C ARG A 52 16.66 16.68 -17.62
N PRO A 53 16.66 16.51 -18.95
CA PRO A 53 17.90 16.47 -19.71
C PRO A 53 18.73 17.73 -19.46
N PRO A 54 20.06 17.62 -19.34
CA PRO A 54 20.93 18.80 -19.31
C PRO A 54 20.79 19.59 -20.62
N GLU A 55 20.91 20.91 -20.51
CA GLU A 55 21.09 21.79 -21.65
C GLU A 55 22.59 21.87 -21.97
N ILE A 56 22.95 21.59 -23.22
CA ILE A 56 24.28 21.83 -23.75
C ILE A 56 24.23 22.99 -24.73
N GLU A 57 25.33 23.70 -24.83
CA GLU A 57 25.55 24.70 -25.87
C GLU A 57 26.11 23.99 -27.10
N ILE A 58 25.49 24.23 -28.25
CA ILE A 58 25.99 23.82 -29.55
C ILE A 58 26.24 25.09 -30.38
N TYR A 59 27.30 25.06 -31.17
CA TYR A 59 27.77 26.21 -31.92
C TYR A 59 27.45 26.00 -33.41
N ARG A 60 26.61 26.87 -33.97
CA ARG A 60 26.28 26.92 -35.40
C ARG A 60 27.05 28.04 -36.08
N PHE A 61 27.33 27.89 -37.35
CA PHE A 61 28.00 28.88 -38.18
C PHE A 61 26.99 29.49 -39.14
N GLU A 62 26.87 30.81 -39.13
CA GLU A 62 26.00 31.51 -40.07
C GLU A 62 26.60 32.85 -40.52
N ILE A 63 26.33 33.23 -41.77
CA ILE A 63 26.57 34.58 -42.26
C ILE A 63 25.23 35.33 -42.21
N PRO A 64 25.05 36.28 -41.29
CA PRO A 64 23.79 37.01 -41.12
C PRO A 64 23.68 38.23 -42.07
N ASN A 65 22.53 38.89 -42.04
CA ASN A 65 22.30 40.22 -42.64
C ASN A 65 22.45 40.32 -44.17
N ILE A 66 22.03 39.30 -44.90
CA ILE A 66 22.00 39.31 -46.37
C ILE A 66 20.69 39.94 -46.83
N GLU A 67 20.73 40.89 -47.76
CA GLU A 67 19.55 41.71 -48.10
C GLU A 67 18.51 40.94 -48.92
N THR A 68 18.96 40.12 -49.87
CA THR A 68 18.06 39.42 -50.80
C THR A 68 18.18 37.90 -50.75
N GLN A 69 17.10 37.22 -51.15
CA GLN A 69 17.07 35.75 -51.26
C GLN A 69 18.12 35.24 -52.25
N THR A 70 18.21 35.90 -53.41
CA THR A 70 19.10 35.52 -54.50
C THR A 70 20.57 35.59 -54.06
N GLU A 71 20.96 36.63 -53.32
CA GLU A 71 22.31 36.76 -52.77
C GLU A 71 22.62 35.65 -51.77
N ALA A 72 21.67 35.33 -50.88
CA ALA A 72 21.87 34.27 -49.89
C ALA A 72 21.97 32.89 -50.54
N GLU A 73 21.17 32.60 -51.57
CA GLU A 73 21.23 31.33 -52.31
C GLU A 73 22.53 31.19 -53.11
N ASN A 74 23.01 32.28 -53.73
CA ASN A 74 24.29 32.31 -54.42
C ASN A 74 25.45 32.11 -53.45
N LEU A 75 25.45 32.82 -52.30
CA LEU A 75 26.47 32.65 -51.27
C LEU A 75 26.47 31.21 -50.71
N ALA A 76 25.29 30.62 -50.47
CA ALA A 76 25.19 29.23 -50.05
C ALA A 76 25.70 28.25 -51.12
N LYS A 77 25.59 28.58 -52.42
CA LYS A 77 26.18 27.78 -53.50
C LYS A 77 27.71 27.91 -53.51
N GLU A 78 28.23 29.12 -53.40
CA GLU A 78 29.68 29.37 -53.34
C GLU A 78 30.34 28.66 -52.15
N ILE A 79 29.71 28.72 -50.96
CA ILE A 79 30.20 28.02 -49.77
C ILE A 79 30.27 26.51 -50.02
N ARG A 80 29.22 25.91 -50.61
CA ARG A 80 29.22 24.48 -50.94
C ARG A 80 30.35 24.10 -51.91
N GLU A 81 30.57 24.92 -52.93
CA GLU A 81 31.60 24.68 -53.94
C GLU A 81 33.03 24.87 -53.41
N ALA A 82 33.25 25.88 -52.57
CA ALA A 82 34.57 26.22 -52.04
C ALA A 82 34.99 25.37 -50.82
N THR A 83 34.03 24.96 -49.99
CA THR A 83 34.32 24.26 -48.73
C THR A 83 34.01 22.77 -48.75
N GLY A 84 33.11 22.32 -49.64
CA GLY A 84 32.54 20.97 -49.63
C GLY A 84 31.48 20.74 -48.54
N GLU A 85 31.23 21.75 -47.70
CA GLU A 85 30.30 21.68 -46.58
C GLU A 85 28.86 21.97 -47.03
N LYS A 86 27.89 21.50 -46.25
CA LYS A 86 26.49 21.83 -46.50
C LYS A 86 26.26 23.32 -46.18
N ALA A 87 25.58 24.05 -47.06
CA ALA A 87 25.17 25.42 -46.77
C ALA A 87 23.76 25.70 -47.28
N PHE A 88 22.97 26.43 -46.48
CA PHE A 88 21.56 26.70 -46.75
C PHE A 88 21.19 28.14 -46.41
N ALA A 89 20.55 28.82 -47.36
CA ALA A 89 19.95 30.12 -47.16
C ALA A 89 18.62 30.00 -46.41
N SER A 90 18.37 30.87 -45.44
CA SER A 90 17.09 30.97 -44.72
C SER A 90 16.78 32.41 -44.34
N LEU A 91 15.50 32.75 -44.22
CA LEU A 91 15.05 34.07 -43.78
C LEU A 91 15.09 34.16 -42.24
N ASP A 92 15.78 35.16 -41.70
CA ASP A 92 15.63 35.56 -40.31
C ASP A 92 14.42 36.48 -40.16
N LEU A 93 13.33 35.92 -39.63
CA LEU A 93 12.05 36.62 -39.45
C LEU A 93 12.13 37.82 -38.47
N LYS A 94 13.13 37.86 -37.58
CA LYS A 94 13.27 38.98 -36.63
C LYS A 94 13.92 40.19 -37.26
N MET A 95 14.95 39.94 -38.07
CA MET A 95 15.75 40.99 -38.72
C MET A 95 15.19 41.35 -40.10
N ASN A 96 14.29 40.53 -40.64
CA ASN A 96 13.78 40.60 -42.02
C ASN A 96 14.92 40.62 -43.06
N THR A 97 15.99 39.88 -42.76
CA THR A 97 17.16 39.69 -43.62
C THR A 97 17.41 38.19 -43.81
N TRP A 98 18.10 37.84 -44.87
CA TRP A 98 18.54 36.47 -45.13
C TRP A 98 19.81 36.15 -44.36
N ARG A 99 20.00 34.87 -44.07
CA ARG A 99 21.22 34.31 -43.49
C ARG A 99 21.58 32.99 -44.17
N VAL A 100 22.86 32.67 -44.20
CA VAL A 100 23.35 31.38 -44.71
C VAL A 100 23.94 30.57 -43.57
N ALA A 101 23.33 29.43 -43.25
CA ALA A 101 23.87 28.47 -42.28
C ALA A 101 24.88 27.54 -42.96
N ILE A 102 25.99 27.23 -42.28
CA ILE A 102 27.15 26.51 -42.84
C ILE A 102 27.52 25.32 -41.97
N GLY A 103 27.67 24.15 -42.60
CA GLY A 103 28.19 22.93 -42.00
C GLY A 103 27.34 22.32 -40.89
N ASP A 104 27.93 21.35 -40.20
CA ASP A 104 27.37 20.76 -38.98
C ASP A 104 27.79 21.56 -37.73
N THR A 105 27.02 21.46 -36.66
CA THR A 105 27.29 22.16 -35.38
C THR A 105 28.49 21.57 -34.63
N LYS A 106 29.20 22.39 -33.85
CA LYS A 106 30.26 21.93 -32.93
C LYS A 106 29.79 21.91 -31.47
N GLU A 107 30.40 21.05 -30.66
CA GLU A 107 30.03 20.87 -29.24
C GLU A 107 30.93 21.66 -28.28
N THR A 108 32.09 22.14 -28.76
CA THR A 108 33.04 22.93 -27.97
C THR A 108 33.35 24.27 -28.62
N VAL A 109 33.72 25.25 -27.79
CA VAL A 109 34.13 26.58 -28.26
C VAL A 109 35.44 26.49 -29.05
N GLU A 110 36.38 25.64 -28.62
CA GLU A 110 37.66 25.49 -29.32
C GLU A 110 37.47 24.96 -30.74
N GLU A 111 36.69 23.89 -30.92
CA GLU A 111 36.37 23.36 -32.25
C GLU A 111 35.61 24.37 -33.10
N ALA A 112 34.75 25.18 -32.48
CA ALA A 112 34.00 26.20 -33.21
C ALA A 112 34.89 27.33 -33.73
N GLU A 113 35.82 27.82 -32.92
CA GLU A 113 36.77 28.85 -33.34
C GLU A 113 37.77 28.32 -34.38
N GLU A 114 38.25 27.08 -34.24
CA GLU A 114 39.12 26.45 -35.24
C GLU A 114 38.41 26.31 -36.59
N TYR A 115 37.15 25.86 -36.59
CA TYR A 115 36.37 25.72 -37.81
C TYR A 115 36.03 27.07 -38.45
N LYS A 116 35.77 28.11 -37.65
CA LYS A 116 35.59 29.47 -38.15
C LYS A 116 36.85 30.00 -38.84
N LEU A 117 38.03 29.74 -38.27
CA LEU A 117 39.31 30.11 -38.88
C LEU A 117 39.54 29.39 -40.22
N GLU A 118 39.16 28.11 -40.31
CA GLU A 118 39.21 27.36 -41.57
C GLU A 118 38.32 27.99 -42.65
N LEU A 119 37.08 28.37 -42.30
CA LEU A 119 36.15 29.04 -43.21
C LEU A 119 36.67 30.41 -43.66
N ALA A 120 37.29 31.17 -42.74
CA ALA A 120 37.94 32.44 -43.07
C ALA A 120 39.10 32.25 -44.06
N GLY A 121 39.91 31.19 -43.88
CA GLY A 121 40.99 30.82 -44.81
C GLY A 121 40.51 30.42 -46.20
N LYS A 122 39.25 29.97 -46.32
CA LYS A 122 38.57 29.66 -47.58
C LYS A 122 37.82 30.85 -48.20
N GLY A 123 37.98 32.06 -47.64
CA GLY A 123 37.41 33.29 -48.17
C GLY A 123 36.10 33.75 -47.50
N PHE A 124 35.63 33.06 -46.45
CA PHE A 124 34.39 33.39 -45.75
C PHE A 124 34.68 33.95 -44.35
N ALA A 125 35.23 35.16 -44.28
CA ALA A 125 35.59 35.79 -43.00
C ALA A 125 34.38 36.29 -42.18
N ASP A 126 33.24 36.51 -42.83
CA ASP A 126 32.03 37.07 -42.22
C ASP A 126 31.18 36.04 -41.46
N VAL A 127 31.69 34.81 -41.29
CA VAL A 127 31.01 33.74 -40.57
C VAL A 127 30.94 34.07 -39.07
N ALA A 128 29.73 34.15 -38.55
CA ALA A 128 29.44 34.30 -37.13
C ALA A 128 29.19 32.94 -36.47
N ILE A 129 29.68 32.77 -35.24
CA ILE A 129 29.33 31.64 -34.38
C ILE A 129 28.09 32.02 -33.59
N VAL A 130 27.05 31.21 -33.71
CA VAL A 130 25.79 31.35 -32.98
C VAL A 130 25.65 30.21 -31.99
N THR A 131 25.62 30.57 -30.71
CA THR A 131 25.37 29.63 -29.62
C THR A 131 23.89 29.31 -29.54
N GLU A 132 23.55 28.02 -29.69
CA GLU A 132 22.20 27.49 -29.52
C GLU A 132 22.19 26.52 -28.33
N LYS A 133 21.15 26.60 -27.48
CA LYS A 133 20.98 25.68 -26.36
C LYS A 133 20.10 24.51 -26.79
N ARG A 134 20.60 23.29 -26.60
CA ARG A 134 19.88 22.05 -26.93
C ARG A 134 19.84 21.12 -25.73
N LEU A 135 18.68 20.51 -25.51
CA LEU A 135 18.54 19.42 -24.53
C LEU A 135 19.22 18.16 -25.05
N GLN A 136 20.15 17.60 -24.28
CA GLN A 136 20.84 16.35 -24.61
C GLN A 136 20.52 15.27 -23.57
N PRO A 137 19.59 14.34 -23.86
CA PRO A 137 19.32 13.22 -22.98
C PRO A 137 20.52 12.28 -22.85
N SER A 138 20.74 11.72 -21.65
CA SER A 138 21.79 10.72 -21.46
C SER A 138 21.45 9.38 -22.11
N ASN A 139 22.47 8.56 -22.41
CA ASN A 139 22.27 7.20 -22.92
C ASN A 139 21.41 6.35 -21.98
N ASP A 140 21.57 6.52 -20.66
CA ASP A 140 20.73 5.87 -19.65
C ASP A 140 19.26 6.31 -19.75
N ALA A 141 19.00 7.59 -20.03
CA ALA A 141 17.64 8.11 -20.21
C ALA A 141 16.96 7.53 -21.45
N VAL A 142 17.71 7.37 -22.54
CA VAL A 142 17.24 6.74 -23.77
C VAL A 142 16.92 5.26 -23.53
N ALA A 143 17.86 4.51 -22.94
CA ALA A 143 17.69 3.09 -22.62
C ALA A 143 16.48 2.87 -21.70
N LEU A 144 16.32 3.71 -20.67
CA LEU A 144 15.20 3.60 -19.73
C LEU A 144 13.87 3.96 -20.35
N SER A 145 13.86 4.96 -21.23
CA SER A 145 12.67 5.29 -22.00
C SER A 145 12.22 4.14 -22.90
N GLN A 146 13.17 3.40 -23.49
CA GLN A 146 12.86 2.19 -24.27
C GLN A 146 12.33 1.05 -23.40
N GLN A 147 12.92 0.83 -22.21
CA GLN A 147 12.44 -0.18 -21.26
C GLN A 147 11.02 0.14 -20.75
N LEU A 148 10.71 1.42 -20.51
CA LEU A 148 9.37 1.86 -20.12
C LEU A 148 8.33 1.60 -21.22
N LYS A 149 8.71 1.75 -22.49
CA LYS A 149 7.84 1.52 -23.65
C LYS A 149 7.59 0.04 -23.95
N SER A 150 8.59 -0.80 -23.74
CA SER A 150 8.55 -2.25 -24.02
C SER A 150 8.13 -3.10 -22.80
N GLY A 151 7.66 -2.46 -21.73
CA GLY A 151 7.63 -3.01 -20.38
C GLY A 151 7.09 -4.45 -20.25
N GLY A 152 7.99 -5.39 -19.95
CA GLY A 152 7.66 -6.74 -19.49
C GLY A 152 7.24 -6.78 -18.00
N LYS A 153 7.40 -7.94 -17.34
CA LYS A 153 6.97 -8.19 -15.94
C LYS A 153 7.70 -7.39 -14.84
N SER A 154 8.77 -6.65 -15.15
CA SER A 154 9.57 -5.92 -14.13
C SER A 154 8.91 -4.62 -13.71
N GLU A 155 8.82 -4.40 -12.40
CA GLU A 155 8.38 -3.14 -11.78
C GLU A 155 9.53 -2.19 -11.49
N VAL A 156 10.78 -2.60 -11.68
CA VAL A 156 11.94 -1.73 -11.43
C VAL A 156 12.27 -0.89 -12.66
N ARG A 157 12.31 0.43 -12.49
CA ARG A 157 12.50 1.40 -13.58
C ARG A 157 13.85 2.10 -13.53
N SER A 158 14.84 1.53 -12.85
CA SER A 158 16.15 2.19 -12.67
C SER A 158 17.30 1.20 -12.47
N LEU A 159 17.14 -0.08 -12.85
CA LEU A 159 18.19 -1.11 -12.75
C LEU A 159 18.82 -1.44 -14.11
N ILE A 160 18.94 -0.48 -15.01
CA ILE A 160 19.46 -0.75 -16.36
C ILE A 160 20.96 -1.00 -16.30
N LYS A 161 21.37 -2.11 -16.92
CA LYS A 161 22.73 -2.28 -17.44
C LYS A 161 22.71 -1.83 -18.91
N PRO A 162 23.54 -0.86 -19.32
CA PRO A 162 23.71 -0.55 -20.72
C PRO A 162 24.31 -1.78 -21.41
N THR A 163 23.47 -2.54 -22.11
CA THR A 163 23.94 -3.67 -22.93
C THR A 163 23.84 -3.24 -24.39
N GLY A 164 24.99 -2.93 -24.97
CA GLY A 164 25.13 -2.65 -26.39
C GLY A 164 25.19 -1.16 -26.74
N SER A 165 26.06 -0.86 -27.71
CA SER A 165 26.21 0.45 -28.34
C SER A 165 24.91 0.86 -29.01
N SER A 166 24.21 1.86 -28.48
CA SER A 166 23.08 2.50 -29.15
C SER A 166 23.47 3.89 -29.63
N GLN A 167 23.64 4.02 -30.94
CA GLN A 167 23.35 5.27 -31.67
C GLN A 167 21.84 5.30 -31.97
N PRO A 168 21.13 6.45 -32.07
CA PRO A 168 21.54 7.84 -31.87
C PRO A 168 20.82 8.56 -30.70
N VAL A 169 21.38 9.70 -30.30
CA VAL A 169 21.05 10.63 -29.19
C VAL A 169 19.65 11.31 -29.30
N ASN A 170 18.80 10.90 -30.27
CA ASN A 170 17.56 11.61 -30.63
C ASN A 170 16.26 10.82 -30.42
N ALA A 171 16.26 9.77 -29.59
CA ALA A 171 15.03 9.03 -29.29
C ALA A 171 14.11 9.82 -28.31
N PRO A 172 12.78 9.81 -28.51
CA PRO A 172 11.86 10.53 -27.63
C PRO A 172 11.85 9.91 -26.22
N ILE A 173 12.12 10.75 -25.22
CA ILE A 173 12.12 10.39 -23.81
C ILE A 173 10.69 10.13 -23.33
N ALA A 174 10.52 9.11 -22.48
CA ALA A 174 9.23 8.82 -21.89
C ALA A 174 8.79 9.97 -20.97
N ALA A 175 7.57 10.47 -21.13
CA ALA A 175 7.06 11.62 -20.38
C ALA A 175 7.03 11.41 -18.85
N ASN A 176 7.00 10.16 -18.40
CA ASN A 176 6.98 9.75 -17.00
C ASN A 176 8.35 9.28 -16.47
N LEU A 177 9.44 9.50 -17.23
CA LEU A 177 10.78 9.15 -16.78
C LEU A 177 11.16 9.94 -15.52
N ARG A 178 11.70 9.23 -14.53
CA ARG A 178 12.06 9.79 -13.22
C ARG A 178 13.46 9.36 -12.81
N GLU A 179 14.14 10.24 -12.07
CA GLU A 179 15.47 10.03 -11.53
C GLU A 179 15.46 10.10 -9.99
N VAL A 180 16.40 9.40 -9.38
CA VAL A 180 16.73 9.48 -7.95
C VAL A 180 17.54 10.76 -7.73
N ILE A 181 17.11 11.60 -6.80
CA ILE A 181 17.77 12.83 -6.39
C ILE A 181 18.35 12.64 -5.00
N VAL A 182 19.65 12.84 -4.89
CA VAL A 182 20.37 12.86 -3.63
C VAL A 182 20.65 14.31 -3.28
N ASN A 183 20.13 14.74 -2.13
CA ASN A 183 20.38 16.05 -1.57
C ASN A 183 21.20 15.90 -0.28
N GLY A 184 22.31 16.62 -0.18
CA GLY A 184 23.10 16.76 1.05
C GLY A 184 23.48 18.22 1.31
N ALA A 185 24.16 18.46 2.43
CA ALA A 185 24.57 19.80 2.83
C ALA A 185 25.62 20.41 1.91
N SER A 186 26.52 19.60 1.33
CA SER A 186 27.57 20.03 0.41
C SER A 186 27.13 19.91 -1.05
N ALA A 187 27.79 20.66 -1.94
CA ALA A 187 27.60 20.53 -3.39
C ALA A 187 28.02 19.14 -3.90
N THR A 188 29.08 18.56 -3.33
CA THR A 188 29.57 17.22 -3.67
C THR A 188 28.63 16.09 -3.22
N ALA A 189 27.77 16.34 -2.23
CA ALA A 189 26.74 15.41 -1.80
C ALA A 189 25.46 15.47 -2.66
N LYS A 190 25.35 16.45 -3.57
CA LYS A 190 24.17 16.66 -4.41
C LYS A 190 24.41 16.07 -5.78
N PHE A 191 23.62 15.09 -6.16
CA PHE A 191 23.64 14.52 -7.51
C PHE A 191 22.30 13.86 -7.83
N SER A 192 22.09 13.54 -9.10
CA SER A 192 20.99 12.71 -9.55
C SER A 192 21.49 11.46 -10.27
N SER A 193 20.66 10.42 -10.30
CA SER A 193 20.94 9.20 -11.05
C SER A 193 19.64 8.60 -11.58
N LEU A 194 19.68 8.10 -12.81
CA LEU A 194 18.63 7.26 -13.38
C LEU A 194 18.77 5.79 -12.98
N LYS A 195 19.89 5.44 -12.35
CA LYS A 195 20.17 4.11 -11.83
C LYS A 195 19.79 3.98 -10.35
N SER A 196 19.84 2.76 -9.81
CA SER A 196 19.80 2.56 -8.37
C SER A 196 21.03 3.18 -7.71
N VAL A 197 20.85 3.66 -6.47
CA VAL A 197 21.92 4.23 -5.66
C VAL A 197 21.90 3.54 -4.30
N ALA A 198 23.00 2.89 -3.96
CA ALA A 198 23.23 2.27 -2.67
C ALA A 198 24.06 3.16 -1.76
N PHE A 199 23.64 3.29 -0.51
CA PHE A 199 24.25 4.15 0.51
C PHE A 199 24.77 3.29 1.65
N GLY A 200 26.09 3.35 1.86
CA GLY A 200 26.82 2.60 2.88
C GLY A 200 27.60 3.53 3.82
N ALA A 201 28.03 2.98 4.95
CA ALA A 201 29.05 3.58 5.80
C ALA A 201 30.46 3.28 5.25
N LEU A 202 31.51 3.92 5.78
CA LEU A 202 32.90 3.63 5.38
C LEU A 202 33.28 2.18 5.69
N ASN A 203 32.77 1.67 6.82
CA ASN A 203 32.88 0.27 7.19
C ASN A 203 31.49 -0.35 7.36
N GLU A 204 30.95 -0.90 6.27
CA GLU A 204 29.60 -1.50 6.21
C GLU A 204 29.38 -2.62 7.26
N ARG A 205 30.46 -3.26 7.77
CA ARG A 205 30.35 -4.34 8.76
C ARG A 205 30.19 -3.85 10.19
N SER A 206 30.81 -2.72 10.54
CA SER A 206 30.82 -2.22 11.92
C SER A 206 29.89 -1.04 12.14
N VAL A 207 29.60 -0.26 11.08
CA VAL A 207 28.82 0.97 11.19
C VAL A 207 27.50 0.81 10.45
N PRO A 208 26.36 0.85 11.15
CA PRO A 208 25.07 0.73 10.50
C PRO A 208 24.66 2.03 9.81
N VAL A 209 23.99 1.86 8.68
CA VAL A 209 23.27 2.92 8.00
C VAL A 209 21.88 3.06 8.60
N ARG A 210 21.34 4.27 8.63
CA ARG A 210 20.04 4.57 9.22
C ARG A 210 19.09 5.06 8.15
N LEU A 211 17.93 4.42 8.05
CA LEU A 211 16.81 4.89 7.25
C LEU A 211 15.78 5.55 8.16
N ASN A 212 15.53 6.85 7.97
CA ASN A 212 14.61 7.64 8.80
C ASN A 212 14.87 7.46 10.32
N GLY A 213 16.15 7.37 10.70
CA GLY A 213 16.59 7.19 12.09
C GLY A 213 16.74 5.73 12.55
N LYS A 214 16.12 4.75 11.88
CA LYS A 214 16.22 3.33 12.24
C LYS A 214 17.48 2.70 11.62
N ALA A 215 18.30 2.04 12.45
CA ALA A 215 19.59 1.49 12.06
C ALA A 215 19.48 0.08 11.42
N TYR A 216 20.25 -0.12 10.35
CA TYR A 216 20.35 -1.35 9.58
C TYR A 216 21.81 -1.64 9.27
N ARG A 217 22.20 -2.92 9.31
CA ARG A 217 23.53 -3.37 8.84
C ARG A 217 23.61 -3.35 7.31
N GLY A 218 24.83 -3.34 6.78
CA GLY A 218 25.06 -3.29 5.34
C GLY A 218 24.76 -1.91 4.76
N ARG A 219 24.00 -1.87 3.66
CA ARG A 219 23.70 -0.64 2.92
C ARG A 219 22.22 -0.49 2.57
N ILE A 220 21.81 0.73 2.24
CA ILE A 220 20.45 1.05 1.76
C ILE A 220 20.50 1.35 0.27
N GLU A 221 19.90 0.50 -0.56
CA GLU A 221 19.69 0.73 -1.98
C GLU A 221 18.36 1.44 -2.23
N VAL A 222 18.38 2.49 -3.05
CA VAL A 222 17.20 3.28 -3.42
C VAL A 222 17.07 3.35 -4.94
N PHE A 223 15.86 3.13 -5.45
CA PHE A 223 15.59 3.16 -6.88
C PHE A 223 14.12 3.53 -7.16
N VAL A 224 13.83 3.97 -8.37
CA VAL A 224 12.46 4.31 -8.83
C VAL A 224 11.75 3.08 -9.37
N ASN A 225 10.51 2.86 -8.93
CA ASN A 225 9.65 1.77 -9.39
C ASN A 225 8.64 2.20 -10.48
N SER A 226 7.80 1.26 -10.91
CA SER A 226 6.80 1.42 -11.96
C SER A 226 5.72 2.45 -11.66
N ARG A 227 5.50 2.77 -10.38
CA ARG A 227 4.58 3.81 -9.91
C ARG A 227 5.21 5.20 -9.89
N GLY A 228 6.51 5.30 -10.18
CA GLY A 228 7.26 6.56 -10.14
C GLY A 228 7.62 7.03 -8.72
N THR A 229 7.49 6.16 -7.72
CA THR A 229 7.89 6.39 -6.33
C THR A 229 9.21 5.67 -6.02
N LEU A 230 9.80 5.97 -4.88
CA LEU A 230 11.01 5.29 -4.41
C LEU A 230 10.68 3.95 -3.77
N THR A 231 11.47 2.95 -4.15
CA THR A 231 11.64 1.70 -3.42
C THR A 231 12.98 1.74 -2.69
N VAL A 232 12.95 1.35 -1.42
CA VAL A 232 14.10 1.39 -0.51
C VAL A 232 14.33 -0.02 0.01
N VAL A 233 15.55 -0.51 -0.20
CA VAL A 233 15.94 -1.90 0.04
C VAL A 233 17.16 -1.90 0.97
N ASN A 234 17.10 -2.67 2.05
CA ASN A 234 18.30 -2.97 2.82
C ASN A 234 19.03 -4.16 2.17
N VAL A 235 20.28 -3.96 1.80
CA VAL A 235 21.17 -4.99 1.26
C VAL A 235 22.19 -5.34 2.34
N VAL A 236 22.13 -6.58 2.83
CA VAL A 236 22.84 -7.02 4.03
C VAL A 236 23.28 -8.47 3.87
N SER A 237 24.33 -8.88 4.59
CA SER A 237 24.75 -10.30 4.62
C SER A 237 23.69 -11.16 5.31
N LEU A 238 23.58 -12.43 4.94
CA LEU A 238 22.58 -13.34 5.49
C LEU A 238 22.68 -13.48 7.02
N GLU A 239 23.88 -13.62 7.57
CA GLU A 239 24.09 -13.75 9.01
C GLU A 239 23.76 -12.46 9.75
N ASP A 240 24.14 -11.29 9.21
CA ASP A 240 23.78 -9.98 9.79
C ASP A 240 22.28 -9.72 9.75
N TYR A 241 21.58 -10.17 8.70
CA TYR A 241 20.13 -10.11 8.59
C TYR A 241 19.46 -10.90 9.74
N LEU A 242 19.97 -12.11 10.02
CA LEU A 242 19.42 -12.98 11.06
C LEU A 242 19.56 -12.41 12.47
N LEU A 243 20.57 -11.57 12.72
CA LEU A 243 20.69 -10.86 14.00
C LEU A 243 19.46 -10.00 14.33
N GLY A 244 18.82 -9.44 13.30
CA GLY A 244 17.60 -8.66 13.44
C GLY A 244 16.30 -9.48 13.30
N VAL A 245 16.36 -10.71 12.77
CA VAL A 245 15.18 -11.57 12.58
C VAL A 245 14.93 -12.46 13.79
N VAL A 246 15.92 -13.24 14.22
CA VAL A 246 15.76 -14.24 15.29
C VAL A 246 15.13 -13.66 16.56
N PRO A 247 15.64 -12.55 17.14
CA PRO A 247 15.03 -11.95 18.33
C PRO A 247 13.70 -11.24 18.06
N SER A 248 13.42 -10.84 16.81
CA SER A 248 12.13 -10.24 16.45
C SER A 248 11.02 -11.29 16.34
N GLU A 249 11.38 -12.52 15.96
CA GLU A 249 10.43 -13.62 15.75
C GLU A 249 10.24 -14.49 16.99
N LEU A 250 11.29 -14.64 17.81
CA LEU A 250 11.26 -15.48 19.00
C LEU A 250 11.86 -14.75 20.22
N SER A 251 11.00 -14.39 21.17
CA SER A 251 11.38 -13.77 22.44
C SER A 251 11.67 -14.78 23.56
N LEU A 252 11.47 -16.08 23.32
CA LEU A 252 11.71 -17.12 24.32
C LEU A 252 13.20 -17.17 24.70
N PRO A 253 13.56 -17.05 26.00
CA PRO A 253 14.95 -17.06 26.47
C PRO A 253 15.50 -18.49 26.56
N SER A 254 15.42 -19.25 25.46
CA SER A 254 15.97 -20.60 25.33
C SER A 254 16.93 -20.65 24.15
N LEU A 255 18.21 -20.92 24.42
CA LEU A 255 19.25 -20.89 23.40
C LEU A 255 18.99 -21.92 22.28
N GLU A 256 18.57 -23.14 22.64
CA GLU A 256 18.29 -24.18 21.63
C GLU A 256 17.06 -23.83 20.78
N ALA A 257 16.04 -23.18 21.36
CA ALA A 257 14.90 -22.68 20.59
C ALA A 257 15.32 -21.55 19.63
N GLN A 258 16.18 -20.63 20.08
CA GLN A 258 16.72 -19.57 19.21
C GLN A 258 17.67 -20.12 18.14
N LYS A 259 18.41 -21.20 18.40
CA LYS A 259 19.20 -21.91 17.37
C LYS A 259 18.30 -22.54 16.31
N ALA A 260 17.22 -23.21 16.73
CA ALA A 260 16.23 -23.76 15.81
C ALA A 260 15.59 -22.65 14.96
N GLN A 261 15.22 -21.53 15.58
CA GLN A 261 14.71 -20.35 14.87
C GLN A 261 15.75 -19.78 13.90
N ALA A 262 17.03 -19.70 14.28
CA ALA A 262 18.10 -19.23 13.39
C ALA A 262 18.25 -20.11 12.15
N VAL A 263 18.24 -21.44 12.31
CA VAL A 263 18.30 -22.37 11.17
C VAL A 263 17.05 -22.24 10.29
N ALA A 264 15.85 -22.17 10.88
CA ALA A 264 14.61 -22.00 10.13
C ALA A 264 14.61 -20.68 9.34
N ALA A 265 14.92 -19.56 9.99
CA ALA A 265 14.94 -18.23 9.38
C ALA A 265 15.99 -18.11 8.26
N ARG A 266 17.17 -18.72 8.45
CA ARG A 266 18.23 -18.80 7.43
C ARG A 266 17.76 -19.59 6.22
N THR A 267 17.18 -20.76 6.47
CA THR A 267 16.69 -21.66 5.42
C THR A 267 15.59 -20.98 4.62
N TYR A 268 14.63 -20.34 5.29
CA TYR A 268 13.57 -19.59 4.64
C TYR A 268 14.13 -18.47 3.75
N ALA A 269 15.08 -17.67 4.26
CA ALA A 269 15.68 -16.57 3.50
C ALA A 269 16.38 -17.05 2.23
N VAL A 270 17.11 -18.16 2.31
CA VAL A 270 17.78 -18.78 1.16
C VAL A 270 16.76 -19.37 0.18
N ALA A 271 15.76 -20.11 0.67
CA ALA A 271 14.75 -20.75 -0.17
C ALA A 271 13.86 -19.74 -0.91
N ASN A 272 13.63 -18.57 -0.30
CA ASN A 272 12.77 -17.51 -0.84
C ASN A 272 13.56 -16.31 -1.39
N THR A 273 14.86 -16.48 -1.67
CA THR A 273 15.62 -15.47 -2.42
C THR A 273 14.92 -15.21 -3.75
N ASN A 274 14.85 -13.94 -4.18
CA ASN A 274 14.08 -13.49 -5.35
C ASN A 274 12.54 -13.63 -5.26
N GLY A 275 11.97 -13.82 -4.05
CA GLY A 275 10.51 -13.88 -3.84
C GLY A 275 9.75 -12.65 -4.33
N PHE A 276 10.39 -11.47 -4.32
CA PHE A 276 9.86 -10.22 -4.88
C PHE A 276 10.70 -9.70 -6.05
N GLY A 277 11.29 -10.60 -6.84
CA GLY A 277 12.23 -10.27 -7.91
C GLY A 277 11.74 -9.23 -8.92
N THR A 278 10.45 -9.26 -9.27
CA THR A 278 9.83 -8.26 -10.15
C THR A 278 9.87 -6.85 -9.57
N GLN A 279 9.89 -6.73 -8.23
CA GLN A 279 9.97 -5.48 -7.49
C GLN A 279 11.41 -5.11 -7.09
N GLY A 280 12.40 -5.95 -7.38
CA GLY A 280 13.82 -5.65 -7.19
C GLY A 280 14.40 -6.01 -5.82
N PHE A 281 13.72 -6.86 -5.03
CA PHE A 281 14.20 -7.33 -3.74
C PHE A 281 13.75 -8.77 -3.44
N ASP A 282 14.24 -9.36 -2.35
CA ASP A 282 14.05 -10.77 -2.02
C ASP A 282 12.91 -11.00 -1.02
N LEU A 283 12.89 -10.22 0.08
CA LEU A 283 12.02 -10.43 1.23
C LEU A 283 11.41 -9.12 1.74
N LEU A 284 10.33 -9.21 2.53
CA LEU A 284 9.73 -8.09 3.26
C LEU A 284 10.09 -8.15 4.76
N PRO A 285 10.19 -7.00 5.47
CA PRO A 285 10.57 -6.95 6.89
C PRO A 285 9.39 -7.25 7.84
N THR A 286 8.33 -7.90 7.36
CA THR A 286 7.07 -8.14 8.08
C THR A 286 6.69 -9.61 8.01
N ILE A 287 5.61 -10.00 8.70
CA ILE A 287 5.05 -11.36 8.69
C ILE A 287 4.73 -11.94 7.30
N ARG A 288 4.73 -11.12 6.24
CA ARG A 288 4.62 -11.61 4.85
C ARG A 288 5.85 -12.39 4.40
N SER A 289 6.99 -12.20 5.07
CA SER A 289 8.18 -12.99 4.91
C SER A 289 8.71 -13.37 6.29
N GLN A 290 9.47 -12.48 6.92
CA GLN A 290 9.94 -12.61 8.29
C GLN A 290 10.05 -11.21 8.91
N VAL A 291 9.72 -11.08 10.19
CA VAL A 291 9.84 -9.82 10.94
C VAL A 291 11.33 -9.45 11.04
N TYR A 292 11.70 -8.31 10.49
CA TYR A 292 13.08 -7.82 10.50
C TYR A 292 13.18 -6.49 11.23
N GLY A 293 13.76 -6.54 12.43
CA GLY A 293 13.87 -5.40 13.34
C GLY A 293 15.05 -4.46 13.06
N GLY A 294 16.00 -4.83 12.20
CA GLY A 294 17.28 -4.13 12.08
C GLY A 294 18.11 -4.21 13.36
N VAL A 295 19.05 -3.27 13.54
CA VAL A 295 20.04 -3.31 14.64
C VAL A 295 19.40 -3.22 16.02
N SER A 296 18.30 -2.47 16.16
CA SER A 296 17.63 -2.27 17.45
C SER A 296 16.98 -3.53 18.02
N ALA A 297 16.78 -4.57 17.21
CA ALA A 297 16.21 -5.83 17.67
C ALA A 297 17.27 -6.85 18.10
N GLU A 298 18.55 -6.62 17.83
CA GLU A 298 19.62 -7.56 18.16
C GLU A 298 19.67 -7.84 19.67
N SER A 299 19.87 -9.11 20.03
CA SER A 299 20.00 -9.56 21.41
C SER A 299 21.20 -10.48 21.56
N SER A 300 21.81 -10.52 22.74
CA SER A 300 23.01 -11.34 23.00
C SER A 300 22.76 -12.84 22.77
N MET A 301 21.60 -13.35 23.19
CA MET A 301 21.20 -14.74 22.97
C MET A 301 20.96 -15.02 21.48
N GLY A 302 20.28 -14.11 20.77
CA GLY A 302 19.99 -14.25 19.35
C GLY A 302 21.28 -14.25 18.52
N THR A 303 22.20 -13.32 18.82
CA THR A 303 23.53 -13.28 18.21
C THR A 303 24.31 -14.56 18.46
N THR A 304 24.25 -15.11 19.67
CA THR A 304 24.91 -16.38 20.01
C THR A 304 24.31 -17.55 19.21
N ALA A 305 22.98 -17.63 19.12
CA ALA A 305 22.28 -18.66 18.36
C ALA A 305 22.62 -18.60 16.86
N VAL A 306 22.57 -17.42 16.25
CA VAL A 306 22.95 -17.20 14.85
C VAL A 306 24.40 -17.64 14.62
N THR A 307 25.33 -17.16 15.46
CA THR A 307 26.75 -17.47 15.33
C THR A 307 27.05 -18.97 15.47
N GLN A 308 26.45 -19.65 16.46
CA GLN A 308 26.66 -21.08 16.68
C GLN A 308 26.03 -21.98 15.62
N THR A 309 25.09 -21.45 14.83
CA THR A 309 24.42 -22.15 13.72
C THR A 309 24.83 -21.63 12.35
N ARG A 310 25.91 -20.86 12.26
CA ARG A 310 26.33 -20.19 11.03
C ARG A 310 26.44 -21.18 9.88
N GLY A 311 25.77 -20.87 8.77
CA GLY A 311 25.76 -21.71 7.56
C GLY A 311 24.95 -23.02 7.65
N ILE A 312 24.29 -23.32 8.77
CA ILE A 312 23.42 -24.49 8.90
C ILE A 312 22.03 -24.15 8.33
N VAL A 313 21.57 -24.95 7.37
CA VAL A 313 20.24 -24.86 6.75
C VAL A 313 19.55 -26.23 6.76
N ALA A 314 18.21 -26.22 6.83
CA ALA A 314 17.39 -27.42 6.70
C ALA A 314 17.15 -27.73 5.22
N THR A 315 17.30 -29.00 4.82
CA THR A 315 17.14 -29.41 3.42
C THR A 315 16.25 -30.64 3.29
N TYR A 316 15.58 -30.75 2.16
CA TYR A 316 14.87 -31.94 1.71
C TYR A 316 15.33 -32.24 0.29
N GLN A 317 15.77 -33.48 0.03
CA GLN A 317 16.33 -33.89 -1.25
C GLN A 317 17.46 -32.97 -1.76
N GLY A 318 18.32 -32.48 -0.85
CA GLY A 318 19.47 -31.63 -1.19
C GLY A 318 19.12 -30.17 -1.53
N LYS A 319 17.85 -29.76 -1.41
CA LYS A 319 17.41 -28.37 -1.60
C LYS A 319 16.98 -27.76 -0.26
N PRO A 320 17.25 -26.47 0.00
CA PRO A 320 16.67 -25.76 1.15
C PRO A 320 15.14 -25.88 1.16
N ILE A 321 14.57 -26.21 2.32
CA ILE A 321 13.11 -26.32 2.47
C ILE A 321 12.46 -24.93 2.56
N ASN A 322 11.16 -24.84 2.26
CA ASN A 322 10.37 -23.70 2.68
C ASN A 322 10.09 -23.79 4.21
N ALA A 323 11.00 -23.26 5.02
CA ALA A 323 10.98 -23.37 6.48
C ALA A 323 9.96 -22.42 7.13
N LEU A 324 8.66 -22.72 6.96
CA LEU A 324 7.58 -21.97 7.59
C LEU A 324 7.53 -22.22 9.10
N TYR A 325 7.22 -21.18 9.86
CA TYR A 325 7.02 -21.24 11.31
C TYR A 325 5.83 -20.36 11.73
N THR A 326 5.30 -20.60 12.92
CA THR A 326 4.19 -19.84 13.52
C THR A 326 4.44 -19.62 15.00
N SER A 327 3.85 -18.58 15.59
CA SER A 327 4.02 -18.24 17.01
C SER A 327 3.45 -19.33 17.93
N THR A 328 2.26 -19.86 17.65
CA THR A 328 1.63 -20.90 18.47
C THR A 328 0.77 -21.81 17.59
N CYS A 329 0.97 -23.12 17.70
CA CYS A 329 0.29 -24.13 16.88
C CYS A 329 -1.12 -24.49 17.38
N GLY A 330 -1.46 -24.18 18.64
CA GLY A 330 -2.74 -24.59 19.24
C GLY A 330 -2.82 -26.09 19.56
N GLY A 331 -1.67 -26.78 19.68
CA GLY A 331 -1.55 -28.20 20.06
C GLY A 331 -1.05 -29.11 18.93
N ARG A 332 -1.32 -28.75 17.67
CA ARG A 332 -0.80 -29.45 16.48
C ARG A 332 -0.45 -28.45 15.38
N THR A 333 0.58 -28.73 14.61
CA THR A 333 0.82 -28.03 13.35
C THR A 333 -0.14 -28.55 12.27
N GLU A 334 -0.20 -27.84 11.15
CA GLU A 334 -1.14 -28.13 10.05
C GLU A 334 -0.40 -28.70 8.83
N ASN A 335 -1.11 -29.44 7.98
CA ASN A 335 -0.59 -29.82 6.66
C ASN A 335 -0.54 -28.59 5.74
N SER A 336 0.50 -28.46 4.91
CA SER A 336 0.64 -27.27 4.06
C SER A 336 -0.53 -27.05 3.11
N GLU A 337 -1.10 -28.12 2.55
CA GLU A 337 -2.22 -28.06 1.60
C GLU A 337 -3.54 -27.55 2.20
N ASN A 338 -3.66 -27.55 3.53
CA ASN A 338 -4.85 -27.01 4.22
C ASN A 338 -4.78 -25.48 4.37
N ILE A 339 -3.61 -24.88 4.16
CA ILE A 339 -3.39 -23.42 4.31
C ILE A 339 -2.96 -22.78 2.97
N PHE A 340 -2.19 -23.49 2.15
CA PHE A 340 -1.57 -22.99 0.93
C PHE A 340 -1.81 -23.93 -0.27
N ASP A 341 -1.58 -23.43 -1.49
CA ASP A 341 -1.77 -24.18 -2.74
C ASP A 341 -0.62 -25.17 -3.07
N PHE A 342 0.08 -25.69 -2.06
CA PHE A 342 1.16 -26.65 -2.25
C PHE A 342 1.16 -27.74 -1.18
N ASN A 343 1.71 -28.90 -1.54
CA ASN A 343 1.72 -30.10 -0.73
C ASN A 343 3.17 -30.58 -0.53
N GLU A 344 3.82 -30.10 0.53
CA GLU A 344 5.23 -30.39 0.80
C GLU A 344 5.40 -31.57 1.77
N PRO A 345 6.23 -32.59 1.46
CA PRO A 345 6.41 -33.76 2.32
C PRO A 345 6.92 -33.47 3.73
N TYR A 346 7.64 -32.35 3.91
CA TYR A 346 8.21 -31.91 5.19
C TYR A 346 7.33 -30.91 5.96
N LEU A 347 6.21 -30.46 5.40
CA LEU A 347 5.23 -29.58 6.06
C LEU A 347 3.95 -30.35 6.39
N ARG A 348 4.06 -31.23 7.39
CA ARG A 348 2.96 -32.08 7.86
C ARG A 348 2.51 -31.69 9.26
N GLY A 349 1.24 -31.94 9.54
CA GLY A 349 0.65 -31.74 10.85
C GLY A 349 1.21 -32.74 11.86
N VAL A 350 1.95 -32.23 12.84
CA VAL A 350 2.54 -32.97 13.96
C VAL A 350 2.09 -32.35 15.29
N GLU A 351 2.14 -33.14 16.36
CA GLU A 351 1.84 -32.65 17.70
C GLU A 351 2.94 -31.70 18.19
N CYS A 352 2.57 -30.55 18.77
CA CYS A 352 3.49 -29.51 19.21
C CYS A 352 3.30 -29.10 20.69
N SER A 353 2.46 -29.84 21.44
CA SER A 353 2.33 -29.69 22.90
C SER A 353 3.55 -30.26 23.63
N LEU A 354 4.22 -29.42 24.44
CA LEU A 354 5.30 -29.84 25.35
C LEU A 354 4.78 -30.65 26.55
N GLU A 355 3.48 -30.55 26.86
CA GLU A 355 2.84 -31.34 27.92
C GLU A 355 2.32 -32.64 27.29
N GLY A 356 3.06 -33.72 27.54
CA GLY A 356 2.90 -34.99 26.86
C GLY A 356 1.48 -35.57 26.93
N HIS A 357 1.02 -36.07 25.79
CA HIS A 357 -0.01 -37.11 25.58
C HIS A 357 -1.36 -37.05 26.33
N ARG A 358 -1.61 -36.09 27.24
CA ARG A 358 -2.72 -36.21 28.21
C ARG A 358 -3.80 -35.13 28.17
N HIS A 359 -3.66 -34.04 27.41
CA HIS A 359 -4.61 -32.92 27.51
C HIS A 359 -5.36 -32.52 26.25
N PHE A 360 -5.19 -33.23 25.14
CA PHE A 360 -6.12 -33.13 24.02
C PHE A 360 -6.50 -34.54 23.53
N GLU A 361 -7.22 -35.29 24.35
CA GLU A 361 -8.24 -36.15 23.72
C GLU A 361 -9.13 -35.23 22.90
N PRO A 362 -9.51 -35.58 21.65
CA PRO A 362 -10.39 -34.76 20.84
C PRO A 362 -11.67 -34.48 21.61
N PHE A 363 -11.78 -33.28 22.19
CA PHE A 363 -13.02 -32.86 22.81
C PHE A 363 -13.90 -32.30 21.71
N LEU A 364 -15.03 -32.96 21.48
CA LEU A 364 -16.03 -32.44 20.58
C LEU A 364 -16.64 -31.20 21.24
N ILE A 365 -16.48 -30.02 20.63
CA ILE A 365 -17.29 -28.86 21.00
C ILE A 365 -18.73 -29.20 20.61
N LYS A 366 -19.51 -29.70 21.56
CA LYS A 366 -20.94 -29.93 21.39
C LYS A 366 -21.65 -28.61 21.65
N THR A 367 -22.13 -27.99 20.58
CA THR A 367 -23.11 -26.92 20.74
C THR A 367 -24.42 -27.52 21.25
N ILE A 368 -24.95 -26.97 22.34
CA ILE A 368 -26.34 -27.25 22.78
C ILE A 368 -27.36 -26.51 21.92
N ARG A 369 -26.91 -25.62 21.02
CA ARG A 369 -27.77 -24.85 20.12
C ARG A 369 -28.26 -25.75 19.00
N ILE A 370 -29.58 -25.89 18.91
CA ILE A 370 -30.22 -26.54 17.77
C ILE A 370 -30.09 -25.60 16.56
N PRO A 371 -29.52 -26.06 15.42
CA PRO A 371 -29.40 -25.24 14.21
C PRO A 371 -30.75 -24.67 13.75
N ALA A 372 -30.74 -23.44 13.24
CA ALA A 372 -31.95 -22.82 12.71
C ALA A 372 -32.50 -23.64 11.53
N LYS A 373 -33.82 -23.79 11.47
CA LYS A 373 -34.53 -24.51 10.39
C LYS A 373 -35.21 -23.48 9.51
N LEU A 374 -34.45 -22.95 8.55
CA LEU A 374 -34.91 -21.91 7.63
C LEU A 374 -35.19 -22.47 6.24
N ARG A 375 -36.26 -22.00 5.63
CA ARG A 375 -36.62 -22.20 4.22
C ARG A 375 -36.31 -20.95 3.41
N ASP A 376 -36.39 -19.77 4.03
CA ASP A 376 -36.11 -18.49 3.40
C ASP A 376 -34.69 -18.01 3.73
N GLU A 377 -33.87 -17.82 2.69
CA GLU A 377 -32.51 -17.31 2.80
C GLU A 377 -32.46 -15.90 3.43
N GLN A 378 -33.50 -15.09 3.27
CA GLN A 378 -33.56 -13.74 3.85
C GLN A 378 -33.60 -13.75 5.38
N ASN A 379 -33.97 -14.88 5.99
CA ASN A 379 -33.97 -15.06 7.44
C ASN A 379 -32.61 -15.54 7.98
N LEU A 380 -31.68 -15.97 7.11
CA LEU A 380 -30.35 -16.42 7.51
C LEU A 380 -29.56 -15.30 8.18
N GLU A 381 -29.68 -14.08 7.67
CA GLU A 381 -29.05 -12.91 8.27
C GLU A 381 -29.62 -12.62 9.67
N LEU A 382 -30.92 -12.84 9.87
CA LEU A 382 -31.58 -12.59 11.16
C LEU A 382 -31.10 -13.56 12.24
N VAL A 383 -30.77 -14.80 11.89
CA VAL A 383 -30.16 -15.76 12.82
C VAL A 383 -28.81 -15.27 13.33
N ARG A 384 -27.99 -14.69 12.44
CA ARG A 384 -26.69 -14.10 12.79
C ARG A 384 -26.86 -12.85 13.64
N LEU A 385 -27.71 -11.92 13.18
CA LEU A 385 -28.04 -10.68 13.90
C LEU A 385 -28.52 -10.99 15.32
N MET A 386 -29.42 -11.96 15.46
CA MET A 386 -30.00 -12.31 16.73
C MET A 386 -28.95 -12.95 17.67
N SER A 387 -28.02 -13.73 17.13
CA SER A 387 -26.89 -14.25 17.91
C SER A 387 -26.02 -13.11 18.44
N LEU A 388 -25.79 -12.06 17.64
CA LEU A 388 -25.03 -10.87 18.06
C LEU A 388 -25.78 -10.03 19.11
N LEU A 389 -27.09 -9.83 18.91
CA LEU A 389 -27.93 -9.10 19.85
C LEU A 389 -28.06 -9.82 21.19
N ALA A 390 -28.11 -11.16 21.19
CA ALA A 390 -28.20 -11.95 22.42
C ALA A 390 -27.01 -11.74 23.35
N VAL A 391 -25.80 -11.66 22.80
CA VAL A 391 -24.58 -11.31 23.56
C VAL A 391 -24.68 -9.91 24.18
N ASN A 392 -25.52 -9.04 23.62
CA ASN A 392 -25.76 -7.67 24.07
C ASN A 392 -27.06 -7.54 24.90
N GLY A 393 -27.55 -8.63 25.50
CA GLY A 393 -28.67 -8.60 26.45
C GLY A 393 -30.08 -8.67 25.84
N PHE A 394 -30.20 -8.87 24.52
CA PHE A 394 -31.49 -9.15 23.88
C PHE A 394 -31.90 -10.61 24.14
N GLN A 395 -33.13 -10.81 24.59
CA GLN A 395 -33.62 -12.13 24.97
C GLN A 395 -34.02 -12.96 23.73
N LEU A 396 -33.69 -14.25 23.79
CA LEU A 396 -34.13 -15.29 22.86
C LEU A 396 -35.24 -16.12 23.52
N SER A 397 -36.43 -16.17 22.91
CA SER A 397 -37.56 -16.96 23.44
C SER A 397 -37.57 -18.41 22.96
N THR A 398 -36.77 -18.76 21.95
CA THR A 398 -36.80 -20.08 21.30
C THR A 398 -35.48 -20.83 21.41
N SER A 399 -35.57 -22.15 21.54
CA SER A 399 -34.44 -23.09 21.43
C SER A 399 -34.02 -23.35 19.97
N GLN A 400 -34.92 -23.12 19.01
CA GLN A 400 -34.65 -23.24 17.56
C GLN A 400 -35.38 -22.12 16.78
N MET A 401 -34.65 -21.39 15.95
CA MET A 401 -35.23 -20.37 15.06
C MET A 401 -35.74 -21.03 13.77
N SER A 402 -36.98 -20.74 13.38
CA SER A 402 -37.61 -21.17 12.12
C SER A 402 -38.26 -19.97 11.41
N ASP A 403 -38.62 -20.11 10.13
CA ASP A 403 -39.33 -19.02 9.44
C ASP A 403 -40.68 -18.72 10.10
N ASP A 404 -41.41 -19.73 10.54
CA ASP A 404 -42.72 -19.54 11.19
C ASP A 404 -42.57 -18.69 12.46
N TRP A 405 -41.52 -18.95 13.27
CA TRP A 405 -41.22 -18.15 14.45
C TRP A 405 -40.86 -16.70 14.10
N PHE A 406 -40.14 -16.50 12.99
CA PHE A 406 -39.79 -15.17 12.49
C PHE A 406 -41.00 -14.39 11.96
N GLU A 407 -41.99 -15.08 11.38
CA GLU A 407 -43.23 -14.47 10.86
C GLU A 407 -44.28 -14.20 11.95
N ASP A 408 -44.23 -14.93 13.05
CA ASP A 408 -45.08 -14.68 14.21
C ASP A 408 -44.77 -13.32 14.88
N ALA A 409 -45.78 -12.76 15.55
CA ALA A 409 -45.62 -11.56 16.35
C ALA A 409 -44.72 -11.83 17.58
N PRO A 410 -43.86 -10.87 17.97
CA PRO A 410 -43.06 -11.00 19.20
C PRO A 410 -43.98 -11.02 20.42
N THR A 411 -43.60 -11.83 21.41
CA THR A 411 -44.29 -11.88 22.70
C THR A 411 -44.09 -10.58 23.48
N GLN A 412 -44.98 -10.32 24.44
CA GLN A 412 -44.85 -9.13 25.30
C GLN A 412 -43.52 -9.10 26.07
N SER A 413 -43.00 -10.26 26.48
CA SER A 413 -41.69 -10.38 27.13
C SER A 413 -40.55 -10.01 26.20
N GLU A 414 -40.57 -10.51 24.96
CA GLU A 414 -39.56 -10.15 23.95
C GLU A 414 -39.59 -8.66 23.64
N LEU A 415 -40.78 -8.10 23.36
CA LEU A 415 -40.94 -6.67 23.11
C LEU A 415 -40.47 -5.82 24.28
N SER A 416 -40.83 -6.20 25.51
CA SER A 416 -40.38 -5.48 26.71
C SER A 416 -38.86 -5.49 26.81
N ASN A 417 -38.23 -6.65 26.66
CA ASN A 417 -36.77 -6.73 26.68
C ASN A 417 -36.14 -5.91 25.54
N TRP A 418 -36.57 -6.08 24.29
CA TRP A 418 -35.96 -5.43 23.13
C TRP A 418 -36.11 -3.90 23.18
N LEU A 419 -37.29 -3.40 23.55
CA LEU A 419 -37.53 -1.96 23.68
C LEU A 419 -36.79 -1.38 24.89
N ASN A 420 -36.64 -2.12 25.99
CA ASN A 420 -35.81 -1.67 27.11
C ASN A 420 -34.34 -1.56 26.72
N GLN A 421 -33.80 -2.53 25.97
CA GLN A 421 -32.42 -2.45 25.47
C GLN A 421 -32.21 -1.25 24.56
N LEU A 422 -33.20 -0.92 23.71
CA LEU A 422 -33.18 0.31 22.92
C LEU A 422 -33.23 1.56 23.81
N ALA A 423 -34.17 1.63 24.76
CA ALA A 423 -34.32 2.77 25.66
C ALA A 423 -33.04 3.05 26.45
N VAL A 424 -32.33 2.02 26.93
CA VAL A 424 -31.01 2.16 27.57
C VAL A 424 -30.02 2.85 26.64
N LYS A 425 -29.92 2.41 25.37
CA LYS A 425 -28.99 3.01 24.39
C LYS A 425 -29.33 4.46 24.04
N PHE A 426 -30.62 4.80 24.07
CA PHE A 426 -31.10 6.18 23.86
C PHE A 426 -31.07 7.05 25.13
N GLY A 427 -30.78 6.47 26.31
CA GLY A 427 -30.86 7.19 27.59
C GLY A 427 -32.29 7.64 27.93
N LYS A 428 -33.28 6.82 27.59
CA LYS A 428 -34.72 7.10 27.78
C LYS A 428 -35.34 6.19 28.83
N THR A 429 -36.51 6.58 29.32
CA THR A 429 -37.31 5.76 30.23
C THR A 429 -37.86 4.54 29.52
N PHE A 430 -38.05 3.45 30.28
CA PHE A 430 -38.57 2.20 29.73
C PHE A 430 -40.04 2.34 29.33
N PRO A 431 -40.42 1.98 28.09
CA PRO A 431 -41.79 2.09 27.65
C PRO A 431 -42.67 1.01 28.30
N ASN A 432 -43.92 1.36 28.57
CA ASN A 432 -44.91 0.36 28.96
C ASN A 432 -45.31 -0.48 27.73
N VAL A 433 -45.08 -1.80 27.79
CA VAL A 433 -45.32 -2.73 26.68
C VAL A 433 -46.55 -3.58 26.95
N ASN A 434 -47.46 -3.63 25.97
CA ASN A 434 -48.68 -4.43 25.98
C ASN A 434 -48.87 -5.15 24.63
N ARG A 435 -50.02 -5.81 24.43
CA ARG A 435 -50.31 -6.58 23.21
C ARG A 435 -50.44 -5.71 21.95
N GLU A 436 -50.77 -4.44 22.10
CA GLU A 436 -50.93 -3.48 21.02
C GLU A 436 -49.58 -2.88 20.61
N THR A 437 -48.55 -2.97 21.45
CA THR A 437 -47.23 -2.35 21.22
C THR A 437 -46.53 -2.83 19.95
N ALA A 438 -46.79 -4.06 19.48
CA ALA A 438 -46.23 -4.55 18.21
C ALA A 438 -46.94 -4.00 16.97
N LYS A 439 -48.10 -3.35 17.12
CA LYS A 439 -48.80 -2.73 15.98
C LYS A 439 -48.03 -1.49 15.51
N PRO A 440 -48.01 -1.22 14.19
CA PRO A 440 -47.28 -0.10 13.61
C PRO A 440 -47.54 1.24 14.30
N THR A 441 -48.79 1.52 14.66
CA THR A 441 -49.21 2.82 15.21
C THR A 441 -48.65 3.07 16.62
N GLU A 442 -48.80 2.10 17.53
CA GLU A 442 -48.27 2.22 18.90
C GLU A 442 -46.75 2.06 18.94
N LEU A 443 -46.18 1.22 18.08
CA LEU A 443 -44.73 1.14 17.93
C LEU A 443 -44.14 2.45 17.42
N ALA A 444 -44.78 3.08 16.44
CA ALA A 444 -44.33 4.36 15.87
C ALA A 444 -44.27 5.45 16.92
N ARG A 445 -45.32 5.58 17.75
CA ARG A 445 -45.33 6.52 18.88
C ARG A 445 -44.14 6.31 19.81
N ILE A 446 -43.92 5.06 20.22
CA ILE A 446 -42.86 4.70 21.18
C ILE A 446 -41.46 4.99 20.57
N LEU A 447 -41.24 4.64 19.31
CA LEU A 447 -39.96 4.86 18.63
C LEU A 447 -39.72 6.32 18.26
N ALA A 448 -40.74 7.04 17.79
CA ALA A 448 -40.63 8.46 17.48
C ALA A 448 -40.25 9.25 18.75
N GLN A 449 -40.92 8.96 19.87
CA GLN A 449 -40.59 9.53 21.16
C GLN A 449 -39.14 9.19 21.60
N MET A 450 -38.70 7.94 21.44
CA MET A 450 -37.34 7.54 21.80
C MET A 450 -36.27 8.19 20.92
N ILE A 451 -36.49 8.24 19.61
CA ILE A 451 -35.49 8.69 18.62
C ILE A 451 -35.39 10.22 18.56
N TYR A 452 -36.53 10.92 18.63
CA TYR A 452 -36.61 12.37 18.39
C TYR A 452 -37.05 13.20 19.61
N GLY A 453 -37.73 12.58 20.58
CA GLY A 453 -38.29 13.28 21.75
C GLY A 453 -39.79 13.56 21.62
N ASP A 454 -40.36 14.11 22.69
CA ASP A 454 -41.81 14.33 22.81
C ASP A 454 -42.32 15.38 21.82
N ALA A 455 -43.45 15.09 21.15
CA ALA A 455 -44.14 15.97 20.20
C ALA A 455 -43.27 16.52 19.04
N TYR A 456 -42.10 15.94 18.80
CA TYR A 456 -41.17 16.40 17.77
C TYR A 456 -41.76 16.26 16.36
N ALA A 457 -42.41 15.13 16.08
CA ALA A 457 -42.99 14.84 14.77
C ALA A 457 -44.07 15.86 14.38
N ASP A 458 -44.97 16.18 15.32
CA ASP A 458 -46.04 17.18 15.14
C ASP A 458 -45.50 18.60 14.94
N THR A 459 -44.29 18.89 15.44
CA THR A 459 -43.67 20.22 15.31
C THR A 459 -42.96 20.39 13.98
N ILE A 460 -42.37 19.32 13.44
CA ILE A 460 -41.47 19.38 12.27
C ILE A 460 -42.18 19.07 10.95
N LEU A 461 -43.26 18.28 10.98
CA LEU A 461 -43.99 17.92 9.78
C LEU A 461 -45.23 18.80 9.64
N SER A 462 -45.39 19.44 8.48
CA SER A 462 -46.67 20.06 8.13
C SER A 462 -47.70 18.99 7.78
N GLU A 463 -48.98 19.35 7.77
CA GLU A 463 -50.05 18.43 7.35
C GLU A 463 -49.85 17.93 5.91
N ALA A 464 -49.31 18.77 5.02
CA ALA A 464 -48.95 18.37 3.66
C ALA A 464 -47.83 17.33 3.64
N ASP A 465 -46.81 17.47 4.48
CA ASP A 465 -45.73 16.49 4.60
C ASP A 465 -46.25 15.16 5.13
N VAL A 466 -47.10 15.20 6.16
CA VAL A 466 -47.74 14.00 6.73
C VAL A 466 -48.56 13.28 5.66
N ASN A 467 -49.37 14.00 4.88
CA ASN A 467 -50.19 13.39 3.83
C ASN A 467 -49.33 12.82 2.69
N TYR A 468 -48.24 13.49 2.33
CA TYR A 468 -47.31 12.99 1.32
C TYR A 468 -46.62 11.69 1.77
N GLN A 469 -46.11 11.65 3.01
CA GLN A 469 -45.43 10.45 3.54
C GLN A 469 -46.38 9.28 3.79
N LEU A 470 -47.68 9.57 4.01
CA LEU A 470 -48.73 8.56 4.22
C LEU A 470 -49.56 8.28 2.96
N ALA A 471 -48.99 8.49 1.76
CA ALA A 471 -49.65 8.21 0.50
C ALA A 471 -49.66 6.70 0.14
N PHE A 472 -50.41 5.91 0.91
CA PHE A 472 -50.59 4.46 0.72
C PHE A 472 -52.00 4.01 1.11
N ASP A 473 -52.42 2.83 0.67
CA ASP A 473 -53.84 2.46 0.50
C ASP A 473 -54.63 2.41 1.82
N ASP A 474 -54.02 1.92 2.91
CA ASP A 474 -54.64 1.79 4.23
C ASP A 474 -54.23 2.90 5.22
N ALA A 475 -53.67 4.00 4.72
CA ALA A 475 -53.26 5.12 5.56
C ALA A 475 -54.43 5.74 6.35
N ALA A 476 -55.66 5.65 5.84
CA ALA A 476 -56.86 6.13 6.53
C ALA A 476 -57.13 5.40 7.86
N GLU A 477 -56.60 4.18 8.05
CA GLU A 477 -56.74 3.42 9.29
C GLU A 477 -55.82 3.91 10.42
N ILE A 478 -54.88 4.83 10.12
CA ILE A 478 -53.98 5.42 11.12
C ILE A 478 -54.71 6.56 11.84
N PRO A 479 -54.89 6.47 13.17
CA PRO A 479 -55.52 7.54 13.96
C PRO A 479 -54.82 8.87 13.76
N GLN A 480 -55.57 9.97 13.67
CA GLN A 480 -55.03 11.30 13.39
C GLN A 480 -53.90 11.70 14.34
N THR A 481 -54.02 11.35 15.62
CA THR A 481 -53.03 11.59 16.69
C THR A 481 -51.73 10.78 16.57
N ARG A 482 -51.65 9.85 15.62
CA ARG A 482 -50.49 8.99 15.36
C ARG A 482 -49.87 9.21 13.97
N ARG A 483 -50.51 10.02 13.11
CA ARG A 483 -50.10 10.18 11.72
C ARG A 483 -48.70 10.80 11.61
N ALA A 484 -48.39 11.82 12.42
CA ALA A 484 -47.08 12.47 12.41
C ALA A 484 -45.95 11.50 12.82
N ASP A 485 -46.17 10.70 13.88
CA ASP A 485 -45.20 9.70 14.36
C ASP A 485 -44.90 8.63 13.29
N VAL A 486 -45.92 8.15 12.57
CA VAL A 486 -45.72 7.20 11.48
C VAL A 486 -45.02 7.88 10.29
N ALA A 487 -45.45 9.08 9.92
CA ALA A 487 -44.90 9.83 8.80
C ALA A 487 -43.40 10.14 8.97
N ILE A 488 -42.96 10.54 10.17
CA ILE A 488 -41.54 10.84 10.41
C ILE A 488 -40.66 9.59 10.32
N LEU A 489 -41.16 8.44 10.81
CA LEU A 489 -40.43 7.17 10.72
C LEU A 489 -40.39 6.63 9.29
N MET A 490 -41.41 6.91 8.46
CA MET A 490 -41.39 6.58 7.03
C MET A 490 -40.45 7.50 6.26
N ARG A 491 -40.49 8.81 6.49
CA ARG A 491 -39.57 9.79 5.89
C ARG A 491 -38.12 9.43 6.15
N ASP A 492 -37.80 9.06 7.40
CA ASP A 492 -36.45 8.70 7.80
C ASP A 492 -36.14 7.22 7.52
N GLY A 493 -37.05 6.50 6.85
CA GLY A 493 -36.84 5.16 6.31
C GLY A 493 -36.84 4.03 7.34
N TYR A 494 -37.23 4.27 8.59
CA TYR A 494 -37.39 3.22 9.60
C TYR A 494 -38.61 2.34 9.32
N PHE A 495 -39.69 2.94 8.84
CA PHE A 495 -40.90 2.21 8.44
C PHE A 495 -40.97 2.11 6.91
N SER A 496 -41.52 0.99 6.44
CA SER A 496 -41.78 0.74 5.03
C SER A 496 -43.11 0.02 4.83
N VAL A 497 -43.78 0.37 3.73
CA VAL A 497 -44.98 -0.31 3.25
C VAL A 497 -44.64 -1.68 2.70
N TYR A 498 -45.62 -2.57 2.72
CA TYR A 498 -45.56 -3.85 2.03
C TYR A 498 -45.64 -3.64 0.50
N PRO A 499 -45.25 -4.65 -0.30
CA PRO A 499 -45.34 -4.57 -1.77
C PRO A 499 -46.75 -4.30 -2.32
N ASP A 500 -47.79 -4.57 -1.53
CA ASP A 500 -49.19 -4.30 -1.82
C ASP A 500 -49.61 -2.85 -1.47
N LEU A 501 -48.65 -1.95 -1.23
CA LEU A 501 -48.87 -0.53 -0.89
C LEU A 501 -49.71 -0.34 0.39
N THR A 502 -49.55 -1.22 1.37
CA THR A 502 -50.20 -1.08 2.70
C THR A 502 -49.17 -1.05 3.83
N LEU A 503 -49.54 -0.48 4.98
CA LEU A 503 -48.77 -0.56 6.23
C LEU A 503 -49.32 -1.64 7.19
N LYS A 504 -50.59 -2.01 7.02
CA LYS A 504 -51.41 -2.87 7.90
C LYS A 504 -51.42 -2.36 9.35
N PRO A 505 -51.93 -1.13 9.63
CA PRO A 505 -51.86 -0.48 10.94
C PRO A 505 -52.37 -1.31 12.13
N GLN A 506 -53.33 -2.21 11.87
CA GLN A 506 -53.93 -3.08 12.88
C GLN A 506 -53.23 -4.43 13.06
N LYS A 507 -52.32 -4.80 12.15
CA LYS A 507 -51.59 -6.07 12.20
C LYS A 507 -50.24 -5.88 12.90
N PRO A 508 -49.95 -6.62 13.99
CA PRO A 508 -48.63 -6.60 14.61
C PRO A 508 -47.51 -6.89 13.63
N PHE A 509 -46.37 -6.21 13.79
CA PHE A 509 -45.15 -6.58 13.09
C PHE A 509 -44.67 -7.98 13.52
N SER A 510 -44.17 -8.74 12.55
CA SER A 510 -43.49 -10.01 12.82
C SER A 510 -42.16 -9.78 13.53
N ARG A 511 -41.63 -10.82 14.20
CA ARG A 511 -40.28 -10.79 14.78
C ARG A 511 -39.24 -10.38 13.74
N ALA A 512 -39.35 -10.90 12.52
CA ALA A 512 -38.44 -10.56 11.43
C ALA A 512 -38.44 -9.06 11.13
N LYS A 513 -39.63 -8.45 11.00
CA LYS A 513 -39.76 -7.01 10.72
C LYS A 513 -39.22 -6.17 11.89
N MET A 514 -39.51 -6.58 13.13
CA MET A 514 -38.99 -5.91 14.33
C MET A 514 -37.46 -5.98 14.43
N LEU A 515 -36.86 -7.13 14.13
CA LEU A 515 -35.40 -7.30 14.19
C LEU A 515 -34.69 -6.51 13.10
N ARG A 516 -35.25 -6.46 11.88
CA ARG A 516 -34.73 -5.59 10.81
C ARG A 516 -34.79 -4.12 11.20
N LEU A 517 -35.87 -3.70 11.84
CA LEU A 517 -36.01 -2.35 12.38
C LEU A 517 -34.95 -2.04 13.46
N ILE A 518 -34.74 -2.94 14.42
CA ILE A 518 -33.69 -2.81 15.45
C ILE A 518 -32.31 -2.70 14.79
N LYS A 519 -32.01 -3.59 13.83
CA LYS A 519 -30.77 -3.55 13.04
C LYS A 519 -30.57 -2.19 12.38
N GLN A 520 -31.63 -1.65 11.77
CA GLN A 520 -31.56 -0.38 11.07
C GLN A 520 -31.30 0.79 12.04
N ILE A 521 -31.94 0.78 13.21
CA ILE A 521 -31.67 1.75 14.29
C ILE A 521 -30.21 1.66 14.72
N TYR A 522 -29.72 0.45 15.01
CA TYR A 522 -28.33 0.22 15.41
C TYR A 522 -27.35 0.66 14.33
N ALA A 523 -27.63 0.39 13.05
CA ALA A 523 -26.79 0.82 11.94
C ALA A 523 -26.74 2.34 11.81
N LYS A 524 -27.91 3.01 11.81
CA LYS A 524 -27.99 4.48 11.70
C LYS A 524 -27.33 5.21 12.87
N LYS A 525 -27.41 4.63 14.07
CA LYS A 525 -26.76 5.18 15.27
C LYS A 525 -25.32 4.70 15.47
N LYS A 526 -24.80 3.85 14.57
CA LYS A 526 -23.46 3.25 14.65
C LYS A 526 -23.23 2.46 15.96
N TRP A 527 -24.25 1.75 16.41
CA TRP A 527 -24.24 0.92 17.62
C TRP A 527 -24.11 -0.57 17.34
N MET A 528 -23.96 -0.97 16.07
CA MET A 528 -23.76 -2.38 15.72
C MET A 528 -22.62 -2.98 16.55
N PRO A 529 -22.86 -4.08 17.29
CA PRO A 529 -21.81 -4.72 18.06
C PRO A 529 -20.69 -5.15 17.12
N ALA A 530 -19.55 -4.47 17.20
CA ALA A 530 -18.33 -4.91 16.57
C ALA A 530 -17.61 -5.86 17.54
N LEU A 531 -16.90 -6.86 16.99
CA LEU A 531 -15.91 -7.57 17.78
C LEU A 531 -14.89 -6.54 18.25
N GLN A 532 -14.88 -6.27 19.55
CA GLN A 532 -13.84 -5.47 20.17
C GLN A 532 -12.65 -6.39 20.43
N SER A 533 -11.52 -6.07 19.79
CA SER A 533 -10.24 -6.67 20.16
C SER A 533 -9.69 -5.91 21.37
N GLY A 534 -9.54 -6.61 22.50
CA GLY A 534 -8.84 -6.10 23.68
C GLY A 534 -7.52 -6.84 23.86
N THR A 535 -6.55 -6.20 24.49
CA THR A 535 -5.32 -6.85 24.96
C THR A 535 -5.54 -7.14 26.43
N THR A 536 -5.60 -8.41 26.81
CA THR A 536 -5.71 -8.79 28.23
C THR A 536 -4.32 -8.81 28.86
N GLN A 537 -4.22 -8.44 30.13
CA GLN A 537 -3.03 -8.66 30.94
C GLN A 537 -3.36 -9.66 32.05
N SER A 538 -2.37 -10.48 32.44
CA SER A 538 -2.52 -11.31 33.64
C SER A 538 -2.59 -10.38 34.86
N SER A 539 -3.68 -10.45 35.63
CA SER A 539 -3.66 -9.90 36.99
C SER A 539 -2.80 -10.78 37.90
N GLU A 540 -2.22 -10.18 38.94
CA GLU A 540 -1.42 -10.88 39.97
C GLU A 540 -2.19 -12.03 40.66
N ASN A 541 -3.53 -12.05 40.53
CA ASN A 541 -4.40 -13.06 41.14
C ASN A 541 -4.97 -14.08 40.15
N GLY A 542 -4.43 -14.16 38.92
CA GLY A 542 -4.82 -15.19 37.94
C GLY A 542 -6.16 -14.97 37.24
N ASN A 543 -6.83 -13.84 37.49
CA ASN A 543 -7.98 -13.43 36.70
C ASN A 543 -7.54 -12.58 35.50
N LEU A 544 -8.26 -12.71 34.38
CA LEU A 544 -8.07 -11.85 33.20
C LEU A 544 -8.56 -10.43 33.51
N VAL A 545 -7.72 -9.43 33.21
CA VAL A 545 -8.08 -8.00 33.20
C VAL A 545 -7.98 -7.46 31.79
#